data_AF-A0A1C6VFD1-F1
#
_entry.id   AF-A0A1C6VFD1-F1
#
_cell.length_a   1.000
_cell.length_b   1.000
_cell.length_c   1.000
_cell.angle_alpha   90.00
_cell.angle_beta   90.00
_cell.angle_gamma   90.00
#
_symmetry.space_group_name_H-M   'P 1'
#
loop_
_entity.id
_entity.type
_entity.pdbx_description
1 polymer ?
#
loop_
_entity_poly.entity_id
_entity_poly.type
_entity_poly.pdbx_seq_one_letter_code
_entity_poly.pdbx_strand_id
1 'polypeptide(L)'
;MNPVLAAPAAPSAVRRSRRRLSLAAAVVATTTVLAAVSMTAHAAVPPPPSGWSLVWSDDFTGAAGTLPSSANWIIDTGTSYPGGPANWGTGEIQTYTSNTANLSQDGAGNLRITPLRDGAGRWTSARIETVRTDFKPPAGGVLALEGRIQMPNVTGAEAAGYWPAFWALGSPYRGNYQNWPGVGEFDIMENVNGINSVWGVLHCGVAPGGPCDEFNGIGSSRACPGGTCQSAFHTYRFEWDASVSPQQLRWYVDGQLFHSVSQSQVGTYWGQMTSHGGYFLLLNVAMGGGFPNGVAGTTTPTSATVSGRPMLVDYVAVYTRGGGNPPTTTPPTTPPPGGVVDAYSTIQAEAFNAQNGVQVETCSEGGQDIGWLSNGDWARYDNVDFGATPPKDFLARVASGAPAGVSGLVEVRLDSATSAPIGSFAVANTGGWQTWRSVPGNVSAVTGRHTVYLTFSSGQPADFVNVNWFTFRR
;
A
#
# COMPACT_ATOMS: atom_id res chain seq x y z
N MET A 1 -27.46 -70.94 -46.50
CA MET A 1 -26.20 -70.20 -46.34
C MET A 1 -25.46 -70.82 -45.15
N ASN A 2 -24.36 -71.51 -45.49
CA ASN A 2 -23.28 -72.20 -44.76
C ASN A 2 -23.03 -72.04 -43.22
N PRO A 3 -22.35 -73.00 -42.55
CA PRO A 3 -23.00 -74.01 -41.70
C PRO A 3 -22.34 -74.31 -40.31
N VAL A 4 -23.10 -75.01 -39.44
CA VAL A 4 -22.82 -76.20 -38.55
C VAL A 4 -21.43 -76.46 -37.91
N LEU A 5 -21.44 -76.97 -36.66
CA LEU A 5 -20.66 -78.08 -36.01
C LEU A 5 -19.97 -77.68 -34.69
N ALA A 6 -20.35 -78.21 -33.51
CA ALA A 6 -20.06 -79.53 -32.89
C ALA A 6 -18.66 -79.65 -32.21
N ALA A 7 -18.67 -80.11 -30.94
CA ALA A 7 -17.59 -80.29 -29.95
C ALA A 7 -16.52 -81.37 -30.35
N PRO A 8 -15.51 -81.82 -29.53
CA PRO A 8 -15.14 -81.57 -28.12
C PRO A 8 -13.59 -81.53 -27.81
N ALA A 9 -13.22 -81.61 -26.51
CA ALA A 9 -12.03 -82.26 -25.89
C ALA A 9 -11.10 -81.39 -25.00
N ALA A 10 -10.98 -81.81 -23.74
CA ALA A 10 -10.04 -81.37 -22.67
C ALA A 10 -8.72 -82.21 -22.74
N PRO A 11 -7.81 -82.31 -21.72
CA PRO A 11 -7.65 -81.64 -20.41
C PRO A 11 -6.17 -81.33 -20.05
N SER A 12 -5.90 -81.11 -18.76
CA SER A 12 -4.64 -81.36 -17.98
C SER A 12 -3.92 -80.11 -17.47
N ALA A 13 -3.31 -80.08 -16.28
CA ALA A 13 -3.46 -80.84 -15.05
C ALA A 13 -2.66 -80.10 -13.95
N VAL A 14 -3.28 -79.95 -12.77
CA VAL A 14 -2.68 -80.26 -11.45
C VAL A 14 -1.27 -79.72 -11.14
N ARG A 15 -1.16 -78.89 -10.09
CA ARG A 15 -0.44 -79.25 -8.85
C ARG A 15 -0.70 -78.26 -7.71
N ARG A 16 -1.43 -78.74 -6.69
CA ARG A 16 -1.02 -78.98 -5.28
C ARG A 16 -1.01 -77.72 -4.40
N SER A 17 -2.02 -77.53 -3.56
CA SER A 17 -2.20 -78.14 -2.23
C SER A 17 -1.28 -77.57 -1.12
N ARG A 18 -1.93 -76.78 -0.26
CA ARG A 18 -1.94 -76.87 1.23
C ARG A 18 -0.68 -76.46 2.01
N ARG A 19 -0.78 -75.36 2.77
CA ARG A 19 -0.93 -75.28 4.26
C ARG A 19 -0.60 -73.84 4.70
N ARG A 20 -1.60 -73.13 5.25
CA ARG A 20 -1.75 -72.80 6.69
C ARG A 20 -0.56 -72.04 7.27
N LEU A 21 -0.79 -70.77 7.63
CA LEU A 21 -0.42 -70.24 8.94
C LEU A 21 -1.26 -68.99 9.24
N SER A 22 -2.06 -69.11 10.29
CA SER A 22 -2.78 -68.02 10.94
C SER A 22 -1.78 -67.25 11.81
N LEU A 23 -1.70 -65.93 11.67
CA LEU A 23 -1.27 -65.04 12.74
C LEU A 23 -2.15 -63.80 12.72
N ALA A 24 -2.88 -63.60 13.81
CA ALA A 24 -3.61 -62.38 14.09
C ALA A 24 -2.60 -61.29 14.50
N ALA A 25 -2.76 -60.09 13.98
CA ALA A 25 -2.18 -58.87 14.56
C ALA A 25 -3.23 -57.76 14.44
N ALA A 26 -3.47 -57.11 15.56
CA ALA A 26 -4.49 -56.10 15.79
C ALA A 26 -4.39 -54.93 14.79
N VAL A 27 -5.51 -54.58 14.16
CA VAL A 27 -5.65 -53.33 13.41
C VAL A 27 -5.88 -52.22 14.43
N VAL A 28 -4.81 -51.50 14.77
CA VAL A 28 -4.92 -50.17 15.38
C VAL A 28 -5.39 -49.23 14.28
N ALA A 29 -6.65 -48.80 14.35
CA ALA A 29 -7.16 -47.74 13.49
C ALA A 29 -6.54 -46.41 13.93
N THR A 30 -5.40 -46.05 13.36
CA THR A 30 -4.91 -44.67 13.39
C THR A 30 -5.78 -43.84 12.46
N THR A 31 -6.77 -43.15 13.03
CA THR A 31 -7.43 -42.01 12.38
C THR A 31 -6.42 -40.88 12.26
N THR A 32 -5.71 -40.82 11.13
CA THR A 32 -5.00 -39.63 10.71
C THR A 32 -6.03 -38.58 10.31
N VAL A 33 -6.33 -37.68 11.23
CA VAL A 33 -6.95 -36.39 10.89
C VAL A 33 -5.89 -35.63 10.08
N LEU A 34 -5.94 -35.73 8.75
CA LEU A 34 -5.33 -34.70 7.91
C LEU A 34 -6.14 -33.43 8.15
N ALA A 35 -5.69 -32.60 9.10
CA ALA A 35 -6.01 -31.19 9.04
C ALA A 35 -5.45 -30.70 7.71
N ALA A 36 -6.34 -30.49 6.73
CA ALA A 36 -6.00 -29.68 5.58
C ALA A 36 -5.73 -28.29 6.13
N VAL A 37 -4.47 -28.01 6.46
CA VAL A 37 -3.99 -26.65 6.64
C VAL A 37 -4.07 -26.05 5.24
N SER A 38 -5.21 -25.42 4.95
CA SER A 38 -5.29 -24.47 3.86
C SER A 38 -4.28 -23.37 4.18
N MET A 39 -3.05 -23.53 3.70
CA MET A 39 -2.12 -22.41 3.57
C MET A 39 -2.74 -21.51 2.51
N THR A 40 -3.62 -20.60 2.92
CA THR A 40 -3.92 -19.41 2.14
C THR A 40 -2.61 -18.67 2.01
N ALA A 41 -1.93 -18.84 0.88
CA ALA A 41 -0.86 -17.96 0.47
C ALA A 41 -1.51 -16.57 0.36
N HIS A 42 -1.37 -15.77 1.41
CA HIS A 42 -1.77 -14.37 1.36
C HIS A 42 -0.74 -13.71 0.47
N ALA A 43 -1.19 -13.21 -0.68
CA ALA A 43 -0.36 -12.35 -1.50
C ALA A 43 0.02 -11.16 -0.60
N ALA A 44 1.31 -11.08 -0.30
CA ALA A 44 1.90 -10.00 0.49
C ALA A 44 2.79 -9.21 -0.45
N VAL A 45 2.90 -7.91 -0.21
CA VAL A 45 3.81 -7.03 -0.96
C VAL A 45 5.21 -7.69 -0.99
N PRO A 46 5.80 -7.90 -2.17
CA PRO A 46 7.12 -8.50 -2.27
C PRO A 46 8.15 -7.71 -1.44
N PRO A 47 9.17 -8.38 -0.86
CA PRO A 47 10.27 -7.66 -0.22
C PRO A 47 10.85 -6.61 -1.18
N PRO A 48 11.21 -5.42 -0.68
CA PRO A 48 11.72 -4.36 -1.54
C PRO A 48 12.97 -4.84 -2.30
N PRO A 49 13.13 -4.48 -3.59
CA PRO A 49 14.34 -4.82 -4.34
C PRO A 49 15.60 -4.30 -3.64
N SER A 50 16.75 -4.94 -3.88
CA SER A 50 18.01 -4.53 -3.27
C SER A 50 18.29 -3.03 -3.47
N GLY A 51 18.63 -2.34 -2.37
CA GLY A 51 18.88 -0.91 -2.34
C GLY A 51 17.62 -0.04 -2.22
N TRP A 52 16.42 -0.62 -2.24
CA TRP A 52 15.17 0.09 -1.97
C TRP A 52 14.67 -0.17 -0.55
N SER A 53 14.05 0.85 0.03
CA SER A 53 13.33 0.79 1.31
C SER A 53 11.84 0.95 1.05
N LEU A 54 11.00 0.13 1.69
CA LEU A 54 9.55 0.28 1.65
C LEU A 54 9.13 1.49 2.50
N VAL A 55 8.33 2.39 1.93
CA VAL A 55 7.79 3.58 2.61
C VAL A 55 6.32 3.40 3.00
N TRP A 56 5.57 2.70 2.16
CA TRP A 56 4.15 2.43 2.35
C TRP A 56 3.69 1.34 1.41
N SER A 57 2.67 0.57 1.81
CA SER A 57 2.00 -0.38 0.92
C SER A 57 0.59 -0.73 1.40
N ASP A 58 -0.19 -1.29 0.49
CA ASP A 58 -1.41 -2.04 0.77
C ASP A 58 -1.41 -3.31 -0.09
N ASP A 59 -1.67 -4.47 0.54
CA ASP A 59 -1.67 -5.81 -0.08
C ASP A 59 -3.08 -6.41 -0.21
N PHE A 60 -4.12 -5.67 0.16
CA PHE A 60 -5.53 -6.03 -0.05
C PHE A 60 -5.91 -7.44 0.43
N THR A 61 -5.33 -7.86 1.56
CA THR A 61 -5.51 -9.19 2.18
C THR A 61 -6.80 -9.35 3.00
N GLY A 62 -7.70 -8.37 2.96
CA GLY A 62 -8.98 -8.40 3.68
C GLY A 62 -10.00 -9.39 3.11
N ALA A 63 -11.06 -9.64 3.89
CA ALA A 63 -12.07 -10.63 3.55
C ALA A 63 -12.85 -10.28 2.26
N ALA A 64 -13.33 -11.32 1.57
CA ALA A 64 -14.09 -11.17 0.34
C ALA A 64 -15.34 -10.27 0.53
N GLY A 65 -15.56 -9.35 -0.40
CA GLY A 65 -16.69 -8.43 -0.39
C GLY A 65 -16.56 -7.26 0.59
N THR A 66 -15.41 -7.08 1.23
CA THR A 66 -15.14 -5.92 2.11
C THR A 66 -14.47 -4.77 1.35
N LEU A 67 -14.66 -3.54 1.82
CA LEU A 67 -13.94 -2.38 1.31
C LEU A 67 -12.44 -2.44 1.68
N PRO A 68 -11.54 -1.77 0.94
CA PRO A 68 -10.17 -1.56 1.38
C PRO A 68 -10.13 -0.72 2.67
N SER A 69 -9.01 -0.80 3.40
CA SER A 69 -8.86 -0.10 4.68
C SER A 69 -9.03 1.41 4.53
N SER A 70 -9.95 2.00 5.29
CA SER A 70 -10.16 3.46 5.33
C SER A 70 -9.00 4.21 5.99
N ALA A 71 -8.05 3.51 6.63
CA ALA A 71 -6.80 4.12 7.09
C ALA A 71 -5.84 4.41 5.91
N ASN A 72 -5.99 3.66 4.82
CA ASN A 72 -5.15 3.77 3.63
C ASN A 72 -5.85 4.53 2.50
N TRP A 73 -7.18 4.38 2.37
CA TRP A 73 -7.92 4.85 1.19
C TRP A 73 -9.13 5.72 1.54
N ILE A 74 -9.27 6.80 0.76
CA ILE A 74 -10.48 7.62 0.63
C ILE A 74 -11.22 7.11 -0.61
N ILE A 75 -12.54 7.00 -0.53
CA ILE A 75 -13.38 6.60 -1.67
C ILE A 75 -14.03 7.84 -2.28
N ASP A 76 -13.70 8.10 -3.54
CA ASP A 76 -14.31 9.17 -4.32
C ASP A 76 -15.66 8.71 -4.87
N THR A 77 -16.67 9.56 -4.76
CA THR A 77 -18.04 9.23 -5.17
C THR A 77 -18.64 10.30 -6.07
N GLY A 78 -19.66 9.92 -6.84
CA GLY A 78 -20.34 10.82 -7.76
C GLY A 78 -19.64 10.96 -9.12
N THR A 79 -19.82 12.11 -9.75
CA THR A 79 -19.32 12.44 -11.09
C THR A 79 -18.28 13.58 -11.06
N SER A 80 -17.85 14.01 -9.88
CA SER A 80 -16.82 15.02 -9.67
C SER A 80 -16.38 15.03 -8.21
N TYR A 81 -15.19 15.57 -7.91
CA TYR A 81 -14.91 16.08 -6.57
C TYR A 81 -15.93 17.17 -6.19
N PRO A 82 -16.17 17.41 -4.89
CA PRO A 82 -16.97 18.55 -4.44
C PRO A 82 -16.33 19.88 -4.90
N GLY A 83 -16.97 20.57 -5.85
CA GLY A 83 -16.43 21.79 -6.46
C GLY A 83 -15.33 21.56 -7.51
N GLY A 84 -15.06 20.31 -7.87
CA GLY A 84 -14.17 19.95 -8.97
C GLY A 84 -14.88 19.97 -10.34
N PRO A 85 -14.14 19.66 -11.41
CA PRO A 85 -14.69 19.63 -12.77
C PRO A 85 -15.76 18.54 -12.91
N ALA A 86 -16.82 18.84 -13.67
CA ALA A 86 -17.88 17.88 -13.98
C ALA A 86 -17.34 16.71 -14.80
N ASN A 87 -17.94 15.52 -14.62
CA ASN A 87 -17.53 14.28 -15.28
C ASN A 87 -16.02 14.04 -15.14
N TRP A 88 -15.51 14.29 -13.93
CA TRP A 88 -14.11 14.20 -13.53
C TRP A 88 -13.12 14.95 -14.45
N GLY A 89 -13.59 15.91 -15.25
CA GLY A 89 -12.79 16.67 -16.21
C GLY A 89 -12.49 15.95 -17.52
N THR A 90 -12.90 14.69 -17.68
CA THR A 90 -12.54 13.82 -18.81
C THR A 90 -13.73 13.50 -19.73
N GLY A 91 -14.94 13.82 -19.30
CA GLY A 91 -16.18 13.44 -20.00
C GLY A 91 -16.55 11.96 -19.82
N GLU A 92 -15.95 11.27 -18.85
CA GLU A 92 -16.34 9.93 -18.43
C GLU A 92 -17.78 9.90 -17.89
N ILE A 93 -18.47 8.76 -17.99
CA ILE A 93 -19.94 8.69 -17.85
C ILE A 93 -20.42 7.87 -16.63
N GLN A 94 -19.53 7.20 -15.92
CA GLN A 94 -19.90 6.44 -14.73
C GLN A 94 -20.09 7.34 -13.51
N THR A 95 -20.96 6.92 -12.60
CA THR A 95 -20.99 7.45 -11.23
C THR A 95 -20.10 6.57 -10.35
N TYR A 96 -19.05 7.14 -9.75
CA TYR A 96 -18.25 6.39 -8.76
C TYR A 96 -19.04 6.19 -7.47
N THR A 97 -18.89 5.04 -6.84
CA THR A 97 -19.62 4.67 -5.61
C THR A 97 -18.72 3.99 -4.59
N SER A 98 -19.16 3.96 -3.33
CA SER A 98 -18.59 3.14 -2.26
C SER A 98 -19.28 1.78 -2.10
N ASN A 99 -20.08 1.35 -3.08
CA ASN A 99 -20.75 0.06 -3.05
C ASN A 99 -19.74 -1.07 -3.27
N THR A 100 -19.81 -2.13 -2.47
CA THR A 100 -18.89 -3.28 -2.59
C THR A 100 -19.03 -4.05 -3.90
N ALA A 101 -20.13 -3.85 -4.62
CA ALA A 101 -20.30 -4.33 -5.99
C ALA A 101 -19.34 -3.65 -6.98
N ASN A 102 -18.94 -2.39 -6.72
CA ASN A 102 -17.94 -1.67 -7.51
C ASN A 102 -16.54 -1.76 -6.92
N LEU A 103 -16.40 -1.76 -5.58
CA LEU A 103 -15.12 -1.75 -4.87
C LEU A 103 -15.08 -2.81 -3.78
N SER A 104 -14.31 -3.88 -3.95
CA SER A 104 -14.19 -4.88 -2.89
C SER A 104 -12.88 -5.63 -2.93
N GLN A 105 -12.47 -6.17 -1.79
CA GLN A 105 -11.43 -7.20 -1.71
C GLN A 105 -12.03 -8.55 -2.09
N ASP A 106 -11.26 -9.42 -2.72
CA ASP A 106 -11.72 -10.73 -3.20
C ASP A 106 -11.53 -11.87 -2.19
N GLY A 107 -10.86 -11.60 -1.07
CA GLY A 107 -10.51 -12.62 -0.06
C GLY A 107 -9.35 -13.53 -0.44
N ALA A 108 -8.68 -13.25 -1.57
CA ALA A 108 -7.53 -13.97 -2.11
C ALA A 108 -6.31 -13.05 -2.29
N GLY A 109 -6.31 -11.86 -1.67
CA GLY A 109 -5.23 -10.90 -1.73
C GLY A 109 -5.31 -9.94 -2.92
N ASN A 110 -6.51 -9.61 -3.40
CA ASN A 110 -6.65 -8.56 -4.41
C ASN A 110 -7.82 -7.62 -4.12
N LEU A 111 -7.60 -6.34 -4.43
CA LEU A 111 -8.67 -5.38 -4.65
C LEU A 111 -9.31 -5.60 -6.03
N ARG A 112 -10.63 -5.40 -6.10
CA ARG A 112 -11.44 -5.41 -7.31
C ARG A 112 -12.10 -4.05 -7.49
N ILE A 113 -11.83 -3.42 -8.64
CA ILE A 113 -12.58 -2.25 -9.11
C ILE A 113 -13.41 -2.69 -10.32
N THR A 114 -14.73 -2.75 -10.16
CA THR A 114 -15.66 -3.38 -11.12
C THR A 114 -16.65 -2.37 -11.69
N PRO A 115 -16.53 -2.01 -12.98
CA PRO A 115 -17.55 -1.24 -13.66
C PRO A 115 -18.85 -2.05 -13.87
N LEU A 116 -19.98 -1.48 -13.47
CA LEU A 116 -21.29 -2.10 -13.56
C LEU A 116 -22.26 -1.26 -14.40
N ARG A 117 -23.01 -1.91 -15.28
CA ARG A 117 -24.05 -1.30 -16.12
C ARG A 117 -25.41 -1.84 -15.71
N ASP A 118 -26.34 -0.95 -15.36
CA ASP A 118 -27.69 -1.35 -14.99
C ASP A 118 -28.61 -1.57 -16.22
N GLY A 119 -29.85 -2.01 -15.98
CA GLY A 119 -30.85 -2.22 -17.03
C GLY A 119 -31.30 -0.95 -17.76
N ALA A 120 -31.07 0.23 -17.20
CA ALA A 120 -31.31 1.52 -17.84
C ALA A 120 -30.09 2.01 -18.64
N GLY A 121 -28.98 1.27 -18.61
CA GLY A 121 -27.75 1.57 -19.32
C GLY A 121 -26.81 2.54 -18.62
N ARG A 122 -27.06 2.85 -17.34
CA ARG A 122 -26.20 3.73 -16.53
C ARG A 122 -25.01 2.94 -15.99
N TRP A 123 -23.85 3.59 -15.99
CA TRP A 123 -22.60 3.00 -15.48
C TRP A 123 -22.28 3.45 -14.07
N THR A 124 -21.77 2.53 -13.27
CA THR A 124 -21.13 2.77 -11.98
C THR A 124 -19.76 2.14 -11.96
N SER A 125 -18.86 2.65 -11.14
CA SER A 125 -17.52 2.08 -10.92
C SER A 125 -17.01 2.53 -9.55
N ALA A 126 -15.71 2.38 -9.29
CA ALA A 126 -15.06 2.96 -8.12
C ALA A 126 -13.78 3.71 -8.48
N ARG A 127 -13.48 4.70 -7.64
CA ARG A 127 -12.26 5.50 -7.61
C ARG A 127 -11.86 5.66 -6.15
N ILE A 128 -10.59 5.38 -5.86
CA ILE A 128 -10.02 5.54 -4.53
C ILE A 128 -8.71 6.30 -4.61
N GLU A 129 -8.40 7.03 -3.55
CA GLU A 129 -7.15 7.76 -3.40
C GLU A 129 -6.53 7.53 -2.03
N THR A 130 -5.20 7.57 -1.92
CA THR A 130 -4.54 7.32 -0.64
C THR A 130 -4.83 8.42 0.37
N VAL A 131 -5.02 8.08 1.65
CA VAL A 131 -5.09 9.07 2.74
C VAL A 131 -3.80 9.89 2.78
N ARG A 132 -2.65 9.23 2.63
CA ARG A 132 -1.34 9.88 2.50
C ARG A 132 -1.22 10.71 1.23
N THR A 133 -0.50 11.82 1.32
CA THR A 133 -0.27 12.79 0.23
C THR A 133 1.21 13.22 0.13
N ASP A 134 2.09 12.52 0.82
CA ASP A 134 3.47 12.92 1.09
C ASP A 134 4.50 12.07 0.32
N PHE A 135 4.07 11.32 -0.70
CA PHE A 135 4.98 10.51 -1.49
C PHE A 135 5.88 11.41 -2.35
N LYS A 136 7.17 11.43 -2.00
CA LYS A 136 8.20 12.28 -2.63
C LYS A 136 9.58 11.61 -2.47
N PRO A 137 10.50 11.75 -3.44
CA PRO A 137 11.86 11.24 -3.24
C PRO A 137 12.55 12.00 -2.10
N PRO A 138 13.38 11.32 -1.29
CA PRO A 138 14.31 12.02 -0.42
C PRO A 138 15.29 12.85 -1.26
N ALA A 139 15.85 13.91 -0.67
CA ALA A 139 16.81 14.77 -1.38
C ALA A 139 18.02 13.96 -1.88
N GLY A 140 18.28 14.00 -3.18
CA GLY A 140 19.35 13.22 -3.81
C GLY A 140 19.08 11.72 -3.92
N GLY A 141 17.84 11.28 -3.68
CA GLY A 141 17.42 9.90 -3.83
C GLY A 141 16.38 9.70 -4.93
N VAL A 142 15.73 8.56 -4.90
CA VAL A 142 14.75 8.10 -5.89
C VAL A 142 13.49 7.65 -5.16
N LEU A 143 12.33 8.02 -5.66
CA LEU A 143 11.02 7.49 -5.28
C LEU A 143 10.59 6.48 -6.34
N ALA A 144 9.96 5.38 -5.93
CA ALA A 144 9.21 4.52 -6.81
C ALA A 144 7.78 4.33 -6.33
N LEU A 145 6.85 4.41 -7.27
CA LEU A 145 5.43 4.14 -7.08
C LEU A 145 5.13 2.90 -7.92
N GLU A 146 4.64 1.83 -7.30
CA GLU A 146 4.50 0.53 -7.96
C GLU A 146 3.16 -0.12 -7.63
N GLY A 147 2.57 -0.77 -8.63
CA GLY A 147 1.38 -1.61 -8.45
C GLY A 147 1.48 -2.88 -9.27
N ARG A 148 1.07 -4.01 -8.69
CA ARG A 148 0.88 -5.27 -9.43
C ARG A 148 -0.58 -5.44 -9.78
N ILE A 149 -0.90 -5.26 -11.05
CA ILE A 149 -2.28 -5.06 -11.53
C ILE A 149 -2.55 -5.96 -12.72
N GLN A 150 -3.73 -6.58 -12.74
CA GLN A 150 -4.34 -7.12 -13.96
C GLN A 150 -5.42 -6.15 -14.41
N MET A 151 -5.30 -5.63 -15.64
CA MET A 151 -6.33 -4.77 -16.23
C MET A 151 -7.62 -5.56 -16.49
N PRO A 152 -8.79 -4.91 -16.62
CA PRO A 152 -10.05 -5.59 -16.94
C PRO A 152 -9.89 -6.60 -18.08
N ASN A 153 -10.14 -7.88 -17.78
CA ASN A 153 -9.97 -8.95 -18.75
C ASN A 153 -11.13 -8.98 -19.75
N VAL A 154 -11.09 -8.04 -20.68
CA VAL A 154 -12.05 -7.81 -21.75
C VAL A 154 -11.34 -7.12 -22.90
N THR A 155 -11.65 -7.47 -24.14
CA THR A 155 -10.98 -6.94 -25.34
C THR A 155 -11.99 -6.66 -26.46
N GLY A 156 -11.54 -5.99 -27.52
CA GLY A 156 -12.36 -5.73 -28.71
C GLY A 156 -13.59 -4.85 -28.43
N ALA A 157 -14.68 -5.09 -29.15
CA ALA A 157 -15.91 -4.30 -29.03
C ALA A 157 -16.53 -4.35 -27.62
N GLU A 158 -16.33 -5.47 -26.91
CA GLU A 158 -16.82 -5.65 -25.54
C GLU A 158 -16.11 -4.75 -24.53
N ALA A 159 -14.89 -4.31 -24.84
CA ALA A 159 -14.07 -3.46 -23.98
C ALA A 159 -14.20 -1.97 -24.27
N ALA A 160 -14.94 -1.58 -25.31
CA ALA A 160 -15.03 -0.18 -25.73
C ALA A 160 -15.46 0.72 -24.56
N GLY A 161 -14.64 1.70 -24.21
CA GLY A 161 -14.88 2.64 -23.12
C GLY A 161 -14.32 2.23 -21.76
N TYR A 162 -13.80 1.02 -21.55
CA TYR A 162 -13.07 0.72 -20.32
C TYR A 162 -11.81 1.59 -20.24
N TRP A 163 -11.57 2.22 -19.10
CA TRP A 163 -10.38 3.03 -18.82
C TRP A 163 -9.86 2.79 -17.39
N PRO A 164 -9.14 1.68 -17.14
CA PRO A 164 -8.40 1.48 -15.90
C PRO A 164 -7.21 2.43 -15.77
N ALA A 165 -6.95 2.92 -14.55
CA ALA A 165 -5.81 3.77 -14.25
C ALA A 165 -5.22 3.51 -12.86
N PHE A 166 -3.90 3.59 -12.79
CA PHE A 166 -3.09 3.71 -11.57
C PHE A 166 -2.14 4.91 -11.75
N TRP A 167 -2.28 5.91 -10.89
CA TRP A 167 -1.71 7.23 -11.14
C TRP A 167 -1.47 7.98 -9.84
N ALA A 168 -0.79 9.12 -9.93
CA ALA A 168 -0.47 9.97 -8.80
C ALA A 168 -0.76 11.43 -9.13
N LEU A 169 -1.29 12.18 -8.16
CA LEU A 169 -1.61 13.59 -8.31
C LEU A 169 -0.96 14.41 -7.20
N GLY A 170 -0.46 15.60 -7.55
CA GLY A 170 0.24 16.44 -6.60
C GLY A 170 -0.66 16.85 -5.43
N SER A 171 -0.14 16.76 -4.21
CA SER A 171 -0.92 16.95 -2.99
C SER A 171 -1.72 18.24 -2.87
N PRO A 172 -1.28 19.40 -3.42
CA PRO A 172 -2.09 20.62 -3.40
C PRO A 172 -3.39 20.54 -4.21
N TYR A 173 -3.63 19.48 -5.00
CA TYR A 173 -4.89 19.30 -5.71
C TYR A 173 -6.05 18.98 -4.76
N ARG A 174 -5.81 18.17 -3.72
CA ARG A 174 -6.84 17.77 -2.76
C ARG A 174 -7.35 19.00 -2.00
N GLY A 175 -8.65 19.27 -2.11
CA GLY A 175 -9.30 20.44 -1.54
C GLY A 175 -9.20 21.72 -2.39
N ASN A 176 -8.45 21.72 -3.49
CA ASN A 176 -8.38 22.82 -4.45
C ASN A 176 -9.18 22.49 -5.72
N TYR A 177 -8.87 21.36 -6.36
CA TYR A 177 -9.51 20.81 -7.56
C TYR A 177 -9.47 21.68 -8.83
N GLN A 178 -8.72 22.79 -8.83
CA GLN A 178 -8.69 23.79 -9.92
C GLN A 178 -7.26 24.13 -10.39
N ASN A 179 -6.24 23.47 -9.84
CA ASN A 179 -4.82 23.76 -10.09
C ASN A 179 -4.10 22.70 -10.96
N TRP A 180 -4.87 21.83 -11.62
CA TRP A 180 -4.37 20.98 -12.71
C TRP A 180 -4.15 21.81 -13.99
N PRO A 181 -3.13 21.54 -14.82
CA PRO A 181 -2.11 20.47 -14.71
C PRO A 181 -0.85 20.91 -13.96
N GLY A 182 -0.74 22.18 -13.57
CA GLY A 182 0.47 22.74 -12.96
C GLY A 182 0.91 22.06 -11.66
N VAL A 183 -0.03 21.43 -10.95
CA VAL A 183 0.22 20.63 -9.73
C VAL A 183 0.96 19.31 -10.00
N GLY A 184 1.02 18.85 -11.25
CA GLY A 184 1.66 17.61 -11.66
C GLY A 184 0.77 16.37 -11.50
N GLU A 185 0.73 15.56 -12.55
CA GLU A 185 0.08 14.25 -12.59
C GLU A 185 1.05 13.24 -13.20
N PHE A 186 1.19 12.08 -12.54
CA PHE A 186 2.00 10.97 -13.02
C PHE A 186 1.09 9.77 -13.27
N ASP A 187 0.78 9.50 -14.54
CA ASP A 187 0.02 8.32 -14.94
C ASP A 187 0.97 7.15 -15.03
N ILE A 188 0.96 6.30 -14.00
CA ILE A 188 1.90 5.18 -13.86
C ILE A 188 1.48 4.04 -14.81
N MET A 189 0.18 3.82 -14.90
CA MET A 189 -0.47 2.90 -15.83
C MET A 189 -1.84 3.46 -16.20
N GLU A 190 -2.05 3.68 -17.48
CA GLU A 190 -3.37 3.80 -18.08
C GLU A 190 -3.54 2.77 -19.20
N ASN A 191 -4.79 2.41 -19.46
CA ASN A 191 -5.19 1.65 -20.63
C ASN A 191 -6.61 2.04 -21.04
N VAL A 192 -6.93 1.87 -22.32
CA VAL A 192 -8.29 2.08 -22.82
C VAL A 192 -8.72 0.95 -23.73
N ASN A 193 -10.02 0.71 -23.83
CA ASN A 193 -10.63 -0.18 -24.83
C ASN A 193 -10.09 -1.63 -24.83
N GLY A 194 -9.50 -2.10 -23.72
CA GLY A 194 -9.03 -3.47 -23.57
C GLY A 194 -7.92 -3.88 -24.54
N ILE A 195 -7.13 -2.91 -25.01
CA ILE A 195 -5.99 -3.17 -25.91
C ILE A 195 -4.77 -3.63 -25.13
N ASN A 196 -3.93 -4.50 -25.70
CA ASN A 196 -2.70 -4.93 -25.07
C ASN A 196 -1.62 -3.84 -25.14
N SER A 197 -1.77 -2.80 -24.33
CA SER A 197 -0.82 -1.71 -24.20
C SER A 197 -1.00 -1.01 -22.85
N VAL A 198 0.10 -0.54 -22.28
CA VAL A 198 0.13 0.39 -21.15
C VAL A 198 0.59 1.75 -21.66
N TRP A 199 -0.05 2.81 -21.16
CA TRP A 199 0.41 4.18 -21.28
C TRP A 199 1.02 4.64 -19.96
N GLY A 200 2.12 5.37 -20.06
CA GLY A 200 2.70 6.14 -18.96
C GLY A 200 2.83 7.58 -19.42
N VAL A 201 2.25 8.50 -18.65
CA VAL A 201 2.05 9.91 -19.08
C VAL A 201 2.43 10.84 -17.94
N LEU A 202 2.97 12.01 -18.32
CA LEU A 202 3.18 13.14 -17.43
C LEU A 202 2.28 14.29 -17.89
N HIS A 203 1.43 14.79 -16.99
CA HIS A 203 0.75 16.07 -17.16
C HIS A 203 1.38 17.14 -16.28
N CYS A 204 1.60 18.32 -16.86
CA CYS A 204 2.27 19.43 -16.21
C CYS A 204 2.09 20.79 -16.91
N GLY A 205 2.36 21.86 -16.17
CA GLY A 205 2.41 23.21 -16.71
C GLY A 205 1.02 23.81 -16.92
N VAL A 206 0.64 24.06 -18.17
CA VAL A 206 -0.60 24.79 -18.51
C VAL A 206 -1.39 24.04 -19.57
N ALA A 207 -2.72 24.11 -19.47
CA ALA A 207 -3.62 23.55 -20.46
C ALA A 207 -4.50 24.64 -21.11
N PRO A 208 -4.81 24.52 -22.41
CA PRO A 208 -4.25 23.55 -23.38
C PRO A 208 -2.82 23.91 -23.82
N GLY A 209 -2.08 22.92 -24.33
CA GLY A 209 -0.73 23.02 -24.86
C GLY A 209 0.34 23.03 -23.76
N GLY A 210 1.15 24.08 -23.73
CA GLY A 210 2.23 24.19 -22.75
C GLY A 210 3.38 23.19 -22.96
N PRO A 211 4.29 23.07 -21.98
CA PRO A 211 5.47 22.21 -22.09
C PRO A 211 5.14 20.72 -22.20
N CYS A 212 3.94 20.33 -21.78
CA CYS A 212 3.53 18.93 -21.66
C CYS A 212 2.45 18.54 -22.69
N ASP A 213 2.21 19.39 -23.70
CA ASP A 213 1.23 19.17 -24.78
C ASP A 213 -0.19 18.82 -24.28
N GLU A 214 -0.69 19.60 -23.34
CA GLU A 214 -1.98 19.35 -22.73
C GLU A 214 -3.14 19.49 -23.73
N PHE A 215 -4.12 18.62 -23.76
CA PHE A 215 -4.45 17.59 -22.76
C PHE A 215 -3.85 16.20 -23.06
N ASN A 216 -2.89 16.08 -23.98
CA ASN A 216 -2.29 14.78 -24.30
C ASN A 216 -1.27 14.32 -23.26
N GLY A 217 -0.54 15.26 -22.65
CA GLY A 217 0.58 14.94 -21.77
C GLY A 217 1.83 14.48 -22.53
N ILE A 218 2.97 14.40 -21.82
CA ILE A 218 4.18 13.77 -22.36
C ILE A 218 4.07 12.27 -22.09
N GLY A 219 3.54 11.54 -23.07
CA GLY A 219 3.27 10.10 -22.95
C GLY A 219 4.13 9.21 -23.83
N SER A 220 4.26 7.95 -23.41
CA SER A 220 4.70 6.84 -24.26
C SER A 220 3.88 5.60 -23.92
N SER A 221 3.91 4.60 -24.80
CA SER A 221 3.16 3.35 -24.59
C SER A 221 3.91 2.14 -25.12
N ARG A 222 3.51 0.97 -24.61
CA ARG A 222 3.97 -0.32 -25.12
C ARG A 222 3.05 -1.47 -24.72
N ALA A 223 3.14 -2.57 -25.44
CA ALA A 223 2.52 -3.83 -25.02
C ALA A 223 3.14 -4.38 -23.73
N CYS A 224 2.33 -5.04 -22.90
CA CYS A 224 2.82 -5.75 -21.72
C CYS A 224 3.71 -6.95 -22.10
N PRO A 225 4.83 -7.21 -21.40
CA PRO A 225 5.72 -8.34 -21.66
C PRO A 225 5.11 -9.71 -21.35
N GLY A 226 5.30 -10.68 -22.25
CA GLY A 226 4.87 -12.06 -22.02
C GLY A 226 3.36 -12.24 -22.19
N GLY A 227 2.58 -11.89 -21.15
CA GLY A 227 1.11 -11.88 -21.19
C GLY A 227 0.57 -10.54 -21.70
N THR A 228 -0.67 -10.53 -22.20
CA THR A 228 -1.35 -9.25 -22.42
C THR A 228 -1.71 -8.62 -21.08
N CYS A 229 -1.77 -7.28 -21.03
CA CYS A 229 -2.11 -6.54 -19.82
C CYS A 229 -3.45 -6.97 -19.18
N GLN A 230 -4.37 -7.51 -20.00
CA GLN A 230 -5.67 -8.04 -19.60
C GLN A 230 -5.60 -9.49 -19.07
N SER A 231 -4.68 -10.29 -19.59
CA SER A 231 -4.64 -11.74 -19.33
C SER A 231 -3.86 -12.14 -18.08
N ALA A 232 -2.97 -11.28 -17.61
CA ALA A 232 -2.09 -11.55 -16.47
C ALA A 232 -1.91 -10.31 -15.59
N PHE A 233 -1.43 -10.54 -14.37
CA PHE A 233 -0.88 -9.48 -13.54
C PHE A 233 0.47 -9.03 -14.10
N HIS A 234 0.65 -7.72 -14.20
CA HIS A 234 1.91 -7.08 -14.51
C HIS A 234 2.28 -6.09 -13.41
N THR A 235 3.57 -5.82 -13.26
CA THR A 235 4.06 -4.81 -12.31
C THR A 235 4.31 -3.52 -13.07
N TYR A 236 3.53 -2.49 -12.75
CA TYR A 236 3.66 -1.15 -13.30
C TYR A 236 4.36 -0.26 -12.29
N ARG A 237 5.41 0.44 -12.73
CA ARG A 237 6.27 1.21 -11.83
C ARG A 237 6.64 2.55 -12.45
N PHE A 238 6.54 3.60 -11.65
CA PHE A 238 7.07 4.92 -11.92
C PHE A 238 8.25 5.18 -10.98
N GLU A 239 9.32 5.81 -11.47
CA GLU A 239 10.43 6.29 -10.67
C GLU A 239 10.67 7.78 -10.89
N TRP A 240 10.75 8.54 -9.79
CA TRP A 240 11.27 9.91 -9.77
C TRP A 240 12.67 9.90 -9.18
N ASP A 241 13.66 10.06 -10.05
CA ASP A 241 15.09 10.07 -9.75
C ASP A 241 15.59 11.50 -9.56
N ALA A 242 15.67 11.90 -8.29
CA ALA A 242 16.25 13.16 -7.84
C ALA A 242 17.75 13.04 -7.50
N SER A 243 18.37 11.88 -7.76
CA SER A 243 19.80 11.63 -7.50
C SER A 243 20.72 12.11 -8.63
N VAL A 244 20.13 12.45 -9.79
CA VAL A 244 20.83 12.92 -10.98
C VAL A 244 20.41 14.35 -11.34
N SER A 245 21.25 15.04 -12.12
CA SER A 245 20.98 16.38 -12.65
C SER A 245 21.25 16.41 -14.16
N PRO A 246 20.25 16.72 -15.02
CA PRO A 246 18.84 16.98 -14.67
C PRO A 246 18.14 15.75 -14.08
N GLN A 247 17.17 15.98 -13.19
CA GLN A 247 16.35 14.91 -12.60
C GLN A 247 15.55 14.17 -13.68
N GLN A 248 15.12 12.93 -13.39
CA GLN A 248 14.46 12.07 -14.37
C GLN A 248 13.20 11.44 -13.79
N LEU A 249 12.15 11.38 -14.60
CA LEU A 249 10.96 10.55 -14.38
C LEU A 249 11.02 9.35 -15.34
N ARG A 250 10.70 8.15 -14.87
CA ARG A 250 10.83 6.91 -15.66
C ARG A 250 9.67 5.94 -15.40
N TRP A 251 9.13 5.34 -16.45
CA TRP A 251 8.05 4.36 -16.35
C TRP A 251 8.49 2.99 -16.84
N TYR A 252 8.07 1.98 -16.10
CA TYR A 252 8.42 0.59 -16.31
C TYR A 252 7.16 -0.28 -16.28
N VAL A 253 7.16 -1.34 -17.09
CA VAL A 253 6.26 -2.47 -16.92
C VAL A 253 7.10 -3.75 -16.90
N ASP A 254 6.90 -4.55 -15.85
CA ASP A 254 7.70 -5.73 -15.52
C ASP A 254 9.22 -5.46 -15.53
N GLY A 255 9.61 -4.32 -14.94
CA GLY A 255 11.01 -3.87 -14.87
C GLY A 255 11.59 -3.37 -16.19
N GLN A 256 10.83 -3.33 -17.28
CA GLN A 256 11.28 -2.84 -18.58
C GLN A 256 10.89 -1.37 -18.77
N LEU A 257 11.89 -0.49 -18.84
CA LEU A 257 11.72 0.94 -19.10
C LEU A 257 11.05 1.16 -20.46
N PHE A 258 10.04 2.01 -20.52
CA PHE A 258 9.35 2.34 -21.77
C PHE A 258 9.04 3.82 -21.98
N HIS A 259 9.16 4.61 -20.92
CA HIS A 259 9.00 6.05 -20.97
C HIS A 259 9.98 6.73 -20.03
N SER A 260 10.42 7.93 -20.41
CA SER A 260 11.20 8.79 -19.53
C SER A 260 11.03 10.25 -19.88
N VAL A 261 10.95 11.09 -18.85
CA VAL A 261 10.91 12.55 -18.99
C VAL A 261 12.03 13.16 -18.15
N SER A 262 12.87 13.97 -18.78
CA SER A 262 13.94 14.72 -18.09
C SER A 262 13.40 16.05 -17.58
N GLN A 263 13.87 16.50 -16.42
CA GLN A 263 13.62 17.84 -15.91
C GLN A 263 13.91 18.94 -16.95
N SER A 264 14.93 18.75 -17.78
CA SER A 264 15.26 19.69 -18.84
C SER A 264 14.19 19.83 -19.94
N GLN A 265 13.32 18.83 -20.12
CA GLN A 265 12.25 18.85 -21.13
C GLN A 265 11.10 19.77 -20.72
N VAL A 266 10.80 19.87 -19.43
CA VAL A 266 9.71 20.72 -18.90
C VAL A 266 10.20 22.04 -18.29
N GLY A 267 11.53 22.22 -18.17
CA GLY A 267 12.17 23.48 -17.84
C GLY A 267 11.68 24.09 -16.52
N THR A 268 11.27 25.36 -16.55
CA THR A 268 10.84 26.12 -15.37
C THR A 268 9.58 25.55 -14.72
N TYR A 269 8.78 24.76 -15.44
CA TYR A 269 7.56 24.16 -14.91
C TYR A 269 7.83 22.97 -13.98
N TRP A 270 9.03 22.40 -13.99
CA TRP A 270 9.41 21.32 -13.07
C TRP A 270 9.17 21.71 -11.60
N GLY A 271 9.55 22.92 -11.21
CA GLY A 271 9.38 23.40 -9.85
C GLY A 271 7.92 23.47 -9.40
N GLN A 272 6.97 23.71 -10.32
CA GLN A 272 5.54 23.79 -9.99
C GLN A 272 5.03 22.43 -9.52
N MET A 273 5.37 21.36 -10.24
CA MET A 273 4.97 19.99 -9.93
C MET A 273 5.85 19.29 -8.88
N THR A 274 7.02 19.82 -8.52
CA THR A 274 7.93 19.13 -7.59
C THR A 274 8.18 19.85 -6.27
N SER A 275 7.78 21.11 -6.11
CA SER A 275 8.10 21.90 -4.91
C SER A 275 7.20 21.60 -3.71
N HIS A 276 5.98 21.11 -3.92
CA HIS A 276 5.03 20.76 -2.85
C HIS A 276 5.42 19.48 -2.09
N GLY A 277 4.65 19.16 -1.04
CA GLY A 277 4.98 18.13 -0.04
C GLY A 277 4.97 16.68 -0.52
N GLY A 278 4.55 16.41 -1.76
CA GLY A 278 4.47 15.06 -2.32
C GLY A 278 3.21 14.83 -3.13
N TYR A 279 2.95 13.56 -3.41
CA TYR A 279 1.83 13.08 -4.21
C TYR A 279 0.96 12.12 -3.40
N PHE A 280 -0.31 12.00 -3.76
CA PHE A 280 -1.16 10.88 -3.37
C PHE A 280 -1.40 9.97 -4.57
N LEU A 281 -1.70 8.70 -4.32
CA LEU A 281 -1.97 7.70 -5.36
C LEU A 281 -3.47 7.54 -5.57
N LEU A 282 -3.84 7.19 -6.79
CA LEU A 282 -5.22 6.91 -7.19
C LEU A 282 -5.32 5.61 -7.97
N LEU A 283 -6.45 4.93 -7.79
CA LEU A 283 -6.87 3.77 -8.57
C LEU A 283 -8.32 3.96 -9.00
N ASN A 284 -8.62 3.76 -10.27
CA ASN A 284 -9.99 3.76 -10.78
C ASN A 284 -10.14 2.93 -12.04
N VAL A 285 -11.40 2.67 -12.40
CA VAL A 285 -11.77 2.28 -13.75
C VAL A 285 -12.87 3.22 -14.23
N ALA A 286 -12.52 4.19 -15.06
CA ALA A 286 -13.48 5.06 -15.73
C ALA A 286 -14.19 4.32 -16.87
N MET A 287 -15.34 4.85 -17.30
CA MET A 287 -16.11 4.38 -18.44
C MET A 287 -16.37 5.52 -19.42
N GLY A 288 -15.89 5.39 -20.64
CA GLY A 288 -15.96 6.42 -21.68
C GLY A 288 -15.00 7.58 -21.40
N GLY A 289 -15.27 8.74 -22.00
CA GLY A 289 -14.43 9.94 -21.86
C GLY A 289 -13.44 10.14 -23.01
N GLY A 290 -12.68 11.22 -22.93
CA GLY A 290 -11.82 11.70 -24.02
C GLY A 290 -10.81 10.68 -24.51
N PHE A 291 -10.12 9.98 -23.59
CA PHE A 291 -9.06 9.05 -23.96
C PHE A 291 -9.57 7.79 -24.68
N PRO A 292 -10.54 7.02 -24.14
CA PRO A 292 -11.12 5.89 -24.87
C PRO A 292 -11.70 6.29 -26.22
N ASN A 293 -12.37 7.45 -26.30
CA ASN A 293 -12.95 7.96 -27.55
C ASN A 293 -11.90 8.33 -28.58
N GLY A 294 -10.82 9.00 -28.16
CA GLY A 294 -9.71 9.40 -29.02
C GLY A 294 -9.01 8.19 -29.64
N VAL A 295 -8.73 7.16 -28.85
CA VAL A 295 -8.12 5.92 -29.34
C VAL A 295 -9.07 5.12 -30.24
N ALA A 296 -10.36 5.09 -29.93
CA ALA A 296 -11.35 4.37 -30.73
C ALA A 296 -11.76 5.12 -32.02
N GLY A 297 -11.55 6.44 -32.08
CA GLY A 297 -12.07 7.30 -33.16
C GLY A 297 -13.60 7.43 -33.17
N THR A 298 -14.27 7.04 -32.09
CA THR A 298 -15.73 7.06 -31.94
C THR A 298 -16.12 7.20 -30.48
N THR A 299 -17.38 7.53 -30.20
CA THR A 299 -17.89 7.58 -28.84
C THR A 299 -17.98 6.17 -28.23
N THR A 300 -17.45 6.05 -27.01
CA THR A 300 -17.48 4.87 -26.17
C THR A 300 -18.00 5.23 -24.77
N PRO A 301 -18.55 4.28 -24.00
CA PRO A 301 -18.82 2.89 -24.36
C PRO A 301 -19.92 2.75 -25.43
N THR A 302 -20.03 1.56 -26.02
CA THR A 302 -21.06 1.24 -27.03
C THR A 302 -22.10 0.28 -26.45
N SER A 303 -23.12 -0.08 -27.23
CA SER A 303 -24.09 -1.12 -26.83
C SER A 303 -23.46 -2.52 -26.72
N ALA A 304 -22.31 -2.75 -27.35
CA ALA A 304 -21.57 -4.01 -27.26
C ALA A 304 -20.69 -4.08 -25.99
N THR A 305 -20.43 -2.96 -25.32
CA THR A 305 -19.57 -2.92 -24.14
C THR A 305 -20.17 -3.77 -23.01
N VAL A 306 -19.43 -4.76 -22.54
CA VAL A 306 -19.89 -5.67 -21.49
C VAL A 306 -19.58 -5.12 -20.10
N SER A 307 -20.43 -5.43 -19.13
CA SER A 307 -20.28 -5.02 -17.74
C SER A 307 -19.56 -6.09 -16.90
N GLY A 308 -19.05 -5.71 -15.71
CA GLY A 308 -18.65 -6.66 -14.68
C GLY A 308 -17.24 -7.21 -14.81
N ARG A 309 -16.37 -6.53 -15.57
CA ARG A 309 -14.97 -6.93 -15.78
C ARG A 309 -14.07 -6.11 -14.85
N PRO A 310 -13.55 -6.68 -13.75
CA PRO A 310 -12.80 -5.92 -12.77
C PRO A 310 -11.37 -5.64 -13.21
N MET A 311 -10.83 -4.48 -12.82
CA MET A 311 -9.39 -4.35 -12.59
C MET A 311 -9.06 -5.04 -11.27
N LEU A 312 -8.04 -5.91 -11.28
CA LEU A 312 -7.54 -6.59 -10.07
C LEU A 312 -6.21 -5.96 -9.67
N VAL A 313 -6.07 -5.59 -8.40
CA VAL A 313 -4.85 -5.03 -7.84
C VAL A 313 -4.40 -5.93 -6.70
N ASP A 314 -3.25 -6.56 -6.88
CA ASP A 314 -2.63 -7.42 -5.86
C ASP A 314 -2.01 -6.56 -4.76
N TYR A 315 -1.18 -5.59 -5.14
CA TYR A 315 -0.65 -4.62 -4.20
C TYR A 315 -0.41 -3.26 -4.83
N VAL A 316 -0.34 -2.24 -3.97
CA VAL A 316 0.31 -0.96 -4.25
C VAL A 316 1.42 -0.75 -3.24
N ALA A 317 2.59 -0.31 -3.69
CA ALA A 317 3.75 -0.06 -2.85
C ALA A 317 4.50 1.20 -3.27
N VAL A 318 5.06 1.88 -2.27
CA VAL A 318 5.91 3.05 -2.42
C VAL A 318 7.28 2.72 -1.84
N TYR A 319 8.31 2.94 -2.63
CA TYR A 319 9.69 2.68 -2.24
C TYR A 319 10.56 3.93 -2.39
N THR A 320 11.63 4.00 -1.62
CA THR A 320 12.69 5.00 -1.84
C THR A 320 14.08 4.36 -1.85
N ARG A 321 15.04 5.03 -2.50
CA ARG A 321 16.46 4.63 -2.51
C ARG A 321 17.34 5.88 -2.52
N GLY A 322 18.48 5.85 -1.84
CA GLY A 322 19.43 6.97 -1.83
C GLY A 322 18.96 8.19 -1.02
N GLY A 323 19.74 9.27 -1.11
CA GLY A 323 19.75 10.39 -0.15
C GLY A 323 20.81 10.14 0.94
N GLY A 324 21.76 11.07 1.13
CA GLY A 324 22.97 10.85 1.98
C GLY A 324 22.60 10.38 3.40
N ASN A 325 23.28 9.39 4.00
CA ASN A 325 24.69 8.99 3.93
C ASN A 325 24.98 7.62 3.25
N PRO A 326 26.21 7.40 2.76
CA PRO A 326 26.64 6.12 2.16
C PRO A 326 26.92 5.05 3.22
N PRO A 327 26.57 3.77 3.00
CA PRO A 327 27.18 2.65 3.71
C PRO A 327 28.46 2.23 2.99
N THR A 328 29.58 2.27 3.71
CA THR A 328 30.81 1.57 3.35
C THR A 328 30.59 0.06 3.32
N THR A 329 31.34 -0.57 2.42
CA THR A 329 31.28 -1.95 1.92
C THR A 329 31.48 -3.05 2.98
N THR A 330 30.57 -4.04 3.08
CA THR A 330 30.75 -5.49 2.73
C THR A 330 29.42 -6.29 2.92
N PRO A 331 28.93 -7.13 1.98
CA PRO A 331 27.79 -8.07 2.14
C PRO A 331 28.21 -9.56 2.28
N PRO A 332 27.35 -10.55 2.64
CA PRO A 332 25.98 -10.49 3.19
C PRO A 332 25.62 -11.53 4.32
N THR A 333 24.56 -11.26 5.10
CA THR A 333 23.44 -12.18 5.43
C THR A 333 22.40 -11.43 6.29
N THR A 334 21.60 -10.53 5.70
CA THR A 334 20.50 -9.89 6.46
C THR A 334 19.28 -9.48 5.58
N PRO A 335 18.04 -9.76 6.05
CA PRO A 335 16.74 -9.28 5.51
C PRO A 335 16.45 -7.75 5.73
N PRO A 336 15.33 -7.20 5.19
CA PRO A 336 15.16 -5.84 4.62
C PRO A 336 15.03 -4.66 5.64
N PRO A 337 15.20 -3.38 5.21
CA PRO A 337 15.45 -2.26 6.12
C PRO A 337 14.19 -1.52 6.60
N GLY A 338 13.84 -1.73 7.87
CA GLY A 338 14.01 -0.75 8.94
C GLY A 338 14.86 -1.45 10.01
N GLY A 339 15.77 -0.76 10.70
CA GLY A 339 16.56 -1.41 11.75
C GLY A 339 15.62 -2.06 12.77
N VAL A 340 15.88 -3.31 13.16
CA VAL A 340 15.18 -3.90 14.30
C VAL A 340 15.59 -3.11 15.53
N VAL A 341 14.63 -2.44 16.16
CA VAL A 341 14.86 -1.75 17.43
C VAL A 341 14.67 -2.78 18.53
N ASP A 342 15.74 -3.11 19.25
CA ASP A 342 15.61 -3.99 20.41
C ASP A 342 14.77 -3.28 21.48
N ALA A 343 13.60 -3.85 21.83
CA ALA A 343 12.72 -3.30 22.86
C ALA A 343 13.46 -3.13 24.20
N TYR A 344 14.49 -3.95 24.45
CA TYR A 344 15.28 -3.94 25.68
C TYR A 344 16.49 -3.00 25.63
N SER A 345 16.70 -2.31 24.51
CA SER A 345 17.66 -1.21 24.41
C SER A 345 17.02 0.13 24.81
N THR A 346 17.84 1.16 25.03
CA THR A 346 17.33 2.52 25.21
C THR A 346 16.88 3.07 23.86
N ILE A 347 15.58 3.31 23.74
CA ILE A 347 14.97 3.92 22.56
C ILE A 347 14.86 5.42 22.81
N GLN A 348 15.61 6.20 22.03
CA GLN A 348 15.55 7.67 22.07
C GLN A 348 14.16 8.11 21.60
N ALA A 349 13.53 9.01 22.35
CA ALA A 349 12.14 9.35 22.10
C ALA A 349 12.00 10.22 20.84
N GLU A 350 13.01 11.04 20.51
CA GLU A 350 13.13 11.80 19.27
C GLU A 350 13.39 10.93 18.04
N ALA A 351 13.77 9.66 18.22
CA ALA A 351 13.99 8.70 17.13
C ALA A 351 12.67 8.07 16.63
N PHE A 352 11.55 8.77 16.76
CA PHE A 352 10.25 8.32 16.27
C PHE A 352 10.25 8.23 14.73
N ASN A 353 9.51 7.25 14.19
CA ASN A 353 9.29 7.05 12.77
C ASN A 353 8.11 7.88 12.22
N ALA A 354 7.16 8.23 13.09
CA ALA A 354 6.06 9.16 12.81
C ALA A 354 5.57 9.79 14.11
N GLN A 355 4.89 10.93 14.04
CA GLN A 355 4.33 11.60 15.21
C GLN A 355 3.08 12.41 14.86
N ASN A 356 2.32 12.78 15.89
CA ASN A 356 1.31 13.84 15.84
C ASN A 356 1.43 14.73 17.08
N GLY A 357 1.57 16.04 16.86
CA GLY A 357 1.64 17.06 17.92
C GLY A 357 2.97 17.13 18.68
N VAL A 358 3.97 16.35 18.28
CA VAL A 358 5.29 16.28 18.93
C VAL A 358 6.24 17.33 18.36
N GLN A 359 7.00 17.99 19.23
CA GLN A 359 8.16 18.80 18.86
C GLN A 359 9.43 18.24 19.47
N VAL A 360 10.58 18.52 18.84
CA VAL A 360 11.91 18.08 19.30
C VAL A 360 12.69 19.29 19.82
N GLU A 361 13.29 19.19 20.99
CA GLU A 361 14.18 20.21 21.55
C GLU A 361 15.50 19.64 22.08
N THR A 362 16.39 20.53 22.52
CA THR A 362 17.68 20.13 23.12
C THR A 362 17.46 19.64 24.54
N CYS A 363 17.89 18.42 24.83
CA CYS A 363 17.79 17.83 26.16
C CYS A 363 18.95 18.27 27.07
N SER A 364 18.64 18.67 28.30
CA SER A 364 19.66 19.06 29.29
C SER A 364 20.56 17.91 29.74
N GLU A 365 20.15 16.65 29.51
CA GLU A 365 20.98 15.45 29.73
C GLU A 365 21.86 15.10 28.51
N GLY A 366 21.84 15.95 27.47
CA GLY A 366 22.54 15.75 26.20
C GLY A 366 21.63 15.14 25.14
N GLY A 367 21.93 15.42 23.86
CA GLY A 367 21.09 14.99 22.74
C GLY A 367 19.83 15.84 22.59
N GLN A 368 18.73 15.20 22.19
CA GLN A 368 17.42 15.83 22.01
C GLN A 368 16.37 15.10 22.85
N ASP A 369 15.20 15.73 23.03
CA ASP A 369 14.02 15.11 23.62
C ASP A 369 12.77 15.51 22.83
N ILE A 370 11.67 14.78 23.07
CA ILE A 370 10.35 15.18 22.57
C ILE A 370 9.57 15.93 23.64
N GLY A 371 8.94 17.04 23.27
CA GLY A 371 8.25 17.94 24.18
C GLY A 371 6.98 18.54 23.61
N TRP A 372 6.40 19.48 24.39
CA TRP A 372 5.08 20.09 24.13
C TRP A 372 3.95 19.06 24.03
N LEU A 373 4.07 17.96 24.79
CA LEU A 373 3.16 16.83 24.67
C LEU A 373 1.90 17.07 25.50
N SER A 374 0.77 17.06 24.81
CA SER A 374 -0.57 17.35 25.31
C SER A 374 -1.52 16.17 25.05
N ASN A 375 -2.79 16.31 25.47
CA ASN A 375 -3.78 15.26 25.26
C ASN A 375 -4.07 15.02 23.77
N GLY A 376 -3.83 13.80 23.29
CA GLY A 376 -4.08 13.37 21.91
C GLY A 376 -2.82 13.25 21.05
N ASP A 377 -1.67 13.68 21.58
CA ASP A 377 -0.40 13.57 20.88
C ASP A 377 0.13 12.13 20.92
N TRP A 378 0.98 11.79 19.95
CA TRP A 378 1.60 10.48 19.89
C TRP A 378 2.92 10.46 19.11
N ALA A 379 3.78 9.52 19.44
CA ALA A 379 5.01 9.18 18.74
C ALA A 379 5.04 7.68 18.40
N ARG A 380 5.40 7.32 17.17
CA ARG A 380 5.40 5.95 16.64
C ARG A 380 6.83 5.47 16.42
N TYR A 381 7.12 4.24 16.83
CA TYR A 381 8.40 3.55 16.71
C TYR A 381 8.15 2.20 16.01
N ASP A 382 8.67 2.06 14.80
CA ASP A 382 8.45 0.88 13.98
C ASP A 382 9.50 -0.19 14.29
N ASN A 383 9.13 -1.46 14.07
CA ASN A 383 10.04 -2.61 14.20
C ASN A 383 10.68 -2.80 15.59
N VAL A 384 9.94 -2.49 16.66
CA VAL A 384 10.38 -2.75 18.03
C VAL A 384 10.18 -4.23 18.35
N ASP A 385 11.28 -4.92 18.64
CA ASP A 385 11.33 -6.38 18.83
C ASP A 385 11.43 -6.75 20.30
N PHE A 386 10.36 -7.32 20.83
CA PHE A 386 10.24 -7.80 22.20
C PHE A 386 10.81 -9.21 22.37
N GLY A 387 11.27 -9.85 21.29
CA GLY A 387 11.78 -11.22 21.30
C GLY A 387 10.76 -12.22 21.85
N ALA A 388 11.23 -13.36 22.34
CA ALA A 388 10.38 -14.43 22.86
C ALA A 388 10.07 -14.30 24.37
N THR A 389 10.77 -13.43 25.09
CA THR A 389 10.57 -13.24 26.53
C THR A 389 9.80 -11.94 26.72
N PRO A 390 8.60 -11.95 27.33
CA PRO A 390 7.86 -10.72 27.56
C PRO A 390 8.57 -9.75 28.52
N PRO A 391 8.37 -8.43 28.36
CA PRO A 391 8.87 -7.45 29.32
C PRO A 391 8.13 -7.53 30.65
N LYS A 392 8.82 -7.22 31.75
CA LYS A 392 8.23 -7.08 33.10
C LYS A 392 7.54 -5.73 33.29
N ASP A 393 8.15 -4.70 32.74
CA ASP A 393 7.69 -3.31 32.79
C ASP A 393 8.34 -2.51 31.65
N PHE A 394 7.97 -1.23 31.54
CA PHE A 394 8.71 -0.26 30.75
C PHE A 394 9.13 0.92 31.63
N LEU A 395 10.25 1.54 31.29
CA LEU A 395 10.83 2.67 31.99
C LEU A 395 11.01 3.81 30.99
N ALA A 396 10.48 4.99 31.29
CA ALA A 396 10.69 6.18 30.48
C ALA A 396 11.37 7.28 31.30
N ARG A 397 12.25 8.05 30.64
CA ARG A 397 12.89 9.24 31.19
C ARG A 397 12.07 10.46 30.78
N VAL A 398 11.38 11.06 31.74
CA VAL A 398 10.40 12.12 31.49
C VAL A 398 10.66 13.35 32.36
N ALA A 399 10.24 14.51 31.88
CA ALA A 399 10.24 15.76 32.63
C ALA A 399 8.88 16.45 32.48
N SER A 400 8.49 17.23 33.49
CA SER A 400 7.23 17.96 33.49
C SER A 400 7.37 19.23 34.32
N GLY A 401 7.18 20.38 33.67
CA GLY A 401 7.02 21.68 34.31
C GLY A 401 5.56 22.06 34.55
N ALA A 402 4.64 21.11 34.39
CA ALA A 402 3.20 21.39 34.38
C ALA A 402 2.73 21.99 35.73
N PRO A 403 1.83 22.98 35.75
CA PRO A 403 1.32 23.56 36.99
C PRO A 403 0.64 22.54 37.92
N ALA A 404 0.50 22.89 39.20
CA ALA A 404 -0.23 22.06 40.15
C ALA A 404 -1.65 21.77 39.65
N GLY A 405 -2.04 20.48 39.63
CA GLY A 405 -3.33 20.02 39.11
C GLY A 405 -3.32 19.59 37.64
N VAL A 406 -2.22 19.78 36.91
CA VAL A 406 -2.03 19.22 35.56
C VAL A 406 -1.23 17.92 35.64
N SER A 407 -1.78 16.85 35.09
CA SER A 407 -1.18 15.53 35.02
C SER A 407 -1.78 14.74 33.86
N GLY A 408 -1.07 13.73 33.36
CA GLY A 408 -1.57 12.84 32.32
C GLY A 408 -0.93 11.48 32.37
N LEU A 409 -1.33 10.63 31.42
CA LEU A 409 -0.79 9.31 31.18
C LEU A 409 0.13 9.32 29.97
N VAL A 410 1.29 8.67 30.13
CA VAL A 410 2.10 8.18 29.01
C VAL A 410 1.73 6.72 28.84
N GLU A 411 1.20 6.38 27.67
CA GLU A 411 0.67 5.05 27.37
C GLU A 411 1.47 4.40 26.24
N VAL A 412 1.66 3.08 26.35
CA VAL A 412 2.26 2.25 25.30
C VAL A 412 1.14 1.49 24.60
N ARG A 413 1.05 1.64 23.28
CA ARG A 413 0.12 0.90 22.43
C ARG A 413 0.89 0.17 21.34
N LEU A 414 0.33 -0.93 20.85
CA LEU A 414 0.92 -1.72 19.78
C LEU A 414 0.08 -1.62 18.51
N ASP A 415 0.79 -1.53 17.39
CA ASP A 415 0.32 -1.65 16.00
C ASP A 415 -0.69 -0.59 15.53
N SER A 416 -1.30 0.15 16.45
CA SER A 416 -2.11 1.34 16.20
C SER A 416 -2.12 2.28 17.41
N ALA A 417 -2.13 3.59 17.16
CA ALA A 417 -2.32 4.62 18.18
C ALA A 417 -3.68 4.53 18.89
N THR A 418 -4.66 3.80 18.33
CA THR A 418 -6.00 3.63 18.90
C THR A 418 -6.23 2.26 19.56
N SER A 419 -5.28 1.32 19.45
CA SER A 419 -5.32 0.03 20.15
C SER A 419 -5.37 0.23 21.66
N ALA A 420 -6.00 -0.66 22.42
CA ALA A 420 -5.97 -0.59 23.89
C ALA A 420 -4.52 -0.50 24.41
N PRO A 421 -4.23 0.35 25.43
CA PRO A 421 -2.88 0.42 26.01
C PRO A 421 -2.45 -0.94 26.55
N ILE A 422 -1.24 -1.35 26.20
CA ILE A 422 -0.60 -2.50 26.83
C ILE A 422 0.09 -2.11 28.13
N GLY A 423 0.38 -0.82 28.32
CA GLY A 423 1.05 -0.30 29.49
C GLY A 423 0.87 1.21 29.65
N SER A 424 1.03 1.71 30.87
CA SER A 424 0.95 3.16 31.14
C SER A 424 1.60 3.53 32.47
N PHE A 425 1.97 4.80 32.62
CA PHE A 425 2.17 5.43 33.92
C PHE A 425 1.60 6.85 33.94
N ALA A 426 1.30 7.35 35.14
CA ALA A 426 0.90 8.73 35.36
C ALA A 426 2.12 9.62 35.62
N VAL A 427 2.11 10.83 35.06
CA VAL A 427 3.13 11.84 35.28
C VAL A 427 2.48 13.16 35.68
N ALA A 428 3.12 13.83 36.62
CA ALA A 428 2.84 15.18 37.08
C ALA A 428 4.16 15.95 37.18
N ASN A 429 4.12 17.17 37.69
CA ASN A 429 5.27 18.05 37.82
C ASN A 429 6.50 17.34 38.44
N THR A 430 7.62 17.34 37.70
CA THR A 430 8.89 16.74 38.13
C THR A 430 9.87 17.73 38.75
N GLY A 431 9.57 19.03 38.66
CA GLY A 431 10.39 20.16 39.08
C GLY A 431 10.70 21.17 37.96
N GLY A 432 10.34 20.85 36.71
CA GLY A 432 10.58 21.69 35.53
C GLY A 432 10.63 20.88 34.23
N TRP A 433 10.52 21.55 33.08
CA TRP A 433 10.49 20.94 31.74
C TRP A 433 11.76 20.19 31.33
N GLN A 434 12.86 20.45 32.01
CA GLN A 434 14.15 19.76 31.83
C GLN A 434 14.64 19.13 33.15
N THR A 435 13.72 18.89 34.11
CA THR A 435 14.02 18.19 35.37
C THR A 435 13.60 16.72 35.26
N TRP A 436 14.53 15.90 34.81
CA TRP A 436 14.26 14.53 34.37
C TRP A 436 14.13 13.51 35.51
N ARG A 437 13.11 12.66 35.43
CA ARG A 437 12.87 11.50 36.29
C ARG A 437 12.63 10.25 35.46
N SER A 438 13.09 9.09 35.94
CA SER A 438 12.79 7.81 35.31
C SER A 438 11.58 7.19 36.00
N VAL A 439 10.50 7.01 35.25
CA VAL A 439 9.21 6.56 35.79
C VAL A 439 8.89 5.17 35.21
N PRO A 440 8.75 4.14 36.06
CA PRO A 440 8.34 2.82 35.59
C PRO A 440 6.82 2.79 35.36
N GLY A 441 6.39 2.08 34.32
CA GLY A 441 5.00 1.77 34.03
C GLY A 441 4.79 0.28 33.84
N ASN A 442 3.61 -0.21 34.22
CA ASN A 442 3.24 -1.60 33.98
C ASN A 442 3.12 -1.84 32.48
N VAL A 443 3.41 -3.07 32.04
CA VAL A 443 3.21 -3.51 30.66
C VAL A 443 2.64 -4.92 30.64
N SER A 444 1.72 -5.18 29.72
CA SER A 444 1.15 -6.50 29.47
C SER A 444 2.17 -7.37 28.73
N ALA A 445 2.04 -8.68 28.87
CA ALA A 445 2.91 -9.61 28.17
C ALA A 445 2.80 -9.43 26.65
N VAL A 446 3.93 -9.14 26.01
CA VAL A 446 4.07 -8.95 24.56
C VAL A 446 5.36 -9.65 24.11
N THR A 447 5.31 -10.29 22.94
CA THR A 447 6.46 -10.95 22.32
C THR A 447 6.43 -10.70 20.82
N GLY A 448 7.59 -10.82 20.19
CA GLY A 448 7.72 -10.58 18.75
C GLY A 448 7.85 -9.11 18.42
N ARG A 449 7.67 -8.79 17.15
CA ARG A 449 7.91 -7.46 16.61
C ARG A 449 6.60 -6.70 16.45
N HIS A 450 6.60 -5.46 16.91
CA HIS A 450 5.45 -4.57 16.86
C HIS A 450 5.85 -3.17 16.41
N THR A 451 4.89 -2.42 15.92
CA THR A 451 4.98 -0.96 15.94
C THR A 451 4.54 -0.48 17.32
N VAL A 452 5.42 0.21 18.04
CA VAL A 452 5.12 0.78 19.35
C VAL A 452 4.66 2.23 19.17
N TYR A 453 3.58 2.60 19.83
CA TYR A 453 3.16 3.99 19.98
C TYR A 453 3.32 4.41 21.43
N LEU A 454 3.94 5.56 21.66
CA LEU A 454 3.73 6.35 22.86
C LEU A 454 2.55 7.30 22.58
N THR A 455 1.49 7.21 23.37
CA THR A 455 0.34 8.14 23.29
C THR A 455 0.18 8.91 24.60
N PHE A 456 -0.29 10.15 24.50
CA PHE A 456 -0.39 11.06 25.63
C PHE A 456 -1.85 11.41 25.89
N SER A 457 -2.33 11.09 27.10
CA SER A 457 -3.72 11.35 27.51
C SER A 457 -3.77 12.21 28.77
N SER A 458 -4.56 13.26 28.76
CA SER A 458 -4.75 14.16 29.89
C SER A 458 -6.18 14.67 29.93
N GLY A 459 -6.71 14.88 31.13
CA GLY A 459 -8.00 15.55 31.32
C GLY A 459 -7.94 17.07 31.11
N GLN A 460 -6.75 17.60 30.80
CA GLN A 460 -6.49 19.03 30.64
C GLN A 460 -5.89 19.31 29.25
N PRO A 461 -6.17 20.47 28.65
CA PRO A 461 -5.68 20.81 27.31
C PRO A 461 -4.23 21.30 27.28
N ALA A 462 -3.57 21.43 28.43
CA ALA A 462 -2.20 21.91 28.53
C ALA A 462 -1.18 20.77 28.35
N ASP A 463 -0.04 21.11 27.77
CA ASP A 463 1.15 20.26 27.73
C ASP A 463 1.49 19.80 29.14
N PHE A 464 1.86 18.53 29.29
CA PHE A 464 2.06 17.94 30.61
C PHE A 464 3.34 17.12 30.74
N VAL A 465 4.04 16.79 29.64
CA VAL A 465 5.24 15.95 29.69
C VAL A 465 6.20 16.20 28.53
N ASN A 466 7.50 16.05 28.79
CA ASN A 466 8.54 15.78 27.80
C ASN A 466 9.09 14.36 28.03
N VAL A 467 9.54 13.69 26.98
CA VAL A 467 10.15 12.35 27.02
C VAL A 467 11.51 12.39 26.34
N ASN A 468 12.56 11.96 27.05
CA ASN A 468 13.92 11.84 26.51
C ASN A 468 14.11 10.46 25.86
N TRP A 469 13.83 9.39 26.60
CA TRP A 469 13.93 8.02 26.09
C TRP A 469 12.99 7.06 26.82
N PHE A 470 12.78 5.88 26.26
CA PHE A 470 12.10 4.77 26.93
C PHE A 470 12.77 3.43 26.64
N THR A 471 12.55 2.44 27.50
CA THR A 471 13.06 1.08 27.34
C THR A 471 12.14 0.07 28.01
N PHE A 472 12.06 -1.14 27.48
CA PHE A 472 11.39 -2.26 28.14
C PHE A 472 12.41 -3.09 28.92
N ARG A 473 12.00 -3.70 30.04
CA ARG A 473 12.94 -4.44 30.92
C ARG A 473 12.51 -5.89 31.13
N ARG A 474 13.49 -6.76 31.31
CA ARG A 474 13.29 -8.21 31.54
C ARG A 474 13.27 -8.63 32.99
#